data_AF-A0A9E3WB02-F1
#
_entry.id   AF-A0A9E3WB02-F1
#
_cell.length_a   1.000
_cell.length_b   1.000
_cell.length_c   1.000
_cell.angle_alpha   90.00
_cell.angle_beta   90.00
_cell.angle_gamma   90.00
#
_symmetry.space_group_name_H-M   'P 1'
#
loop_
_entity.id
_entity.type
_entity.pdbx_description
1 polymer ?
#
loop_
_entity_poly.entity_id
_entity_poly.type
_entity_poly.pdbx_seq_one_letter_code
_entity_poly.pdbx_strand_id
1 'polypeptide(L)'
;MVVYVTHNIHEAHIVVGRLQSDGIPAMLHQVPGASAMGITIGPLGEIKVLVNPDDYEAALDALFPNEPDALSDDLNRMIFDDDTDADDE
;
A
#
# COMPACT_ATOMS: atom_id res chain seq x y z
N MET A 1 14.79 -0.42 9.83
CA MET A 1 14.91 0.88 9.15
C MET A 1 13.52 1.39 8.78
N VAL A 2 13.29 2.71 8.73
CA VAL A 2 11.98 3.29 8.36
C VAL A 2 11.90 3.38 6.84
N VAL A 3 10.87 2.78 6.24
CA VAL A 3 10.65 2.80 4.78
C VAL A 3 9.51 3.70 4.36
N TYR A 4 8.55 3.93 5.26
CA TYR A 4 7.37 4.73 4.98
C TYR A 4 6.85 5.39 6.25
N VAL A 5 6.31 6.60 6.11
CA VAL A 5 5.72 7.37 7.22
C VAL A 5 4.39 7.93 6.76
N THR A 6 3.34 7.70 7.56
CA THR A 6 2.00 8.25 7.35
C THR A 6 1.37 8.64 8.68
N HIS A 7 0.27 9.38 8.64
CA HIS A 7 -0.58 9.67 9.79
C HIS A 7 -1.89 8.86 9.77
N ASN A 8 -2.09 8.04 8.73
CA ASN A 8 -3.28 7.23 8.54
C ASN A 8 -2.99 5.76 8.84
N ILE A 9 -3.67 5.21 9.83
CA ILE A 9 -3.47 3.81 10.26
C ILE A 9 -3.87 2.81 9.18
N HIS A 10 -4.87 3.10 8.36
CA HIS A 10 -5.31 2.22 7.29
C HIS A 10 -4.27 2.14 6.18
N GLU A 11 -3.73 3.29 5.78
CA GLU A 11 -2.65 3.37 4.81
C GLU A 11 -1.41 2.60 5.30
N ALA A 12 -1.05 2.77 6.57
CA ALA A 12 0.08 2.04 7.16
C ALA A 12 -0.12 0.52 7.10
N HIS A 13 -1.33 0.02 7.37
CA HIS A 13 -1.66 -1.39 7.24
C HIS A 13 -1.64 -1.89 5.80
N ILE A 14 -2.08 -1.08 4.84
CA ILE A 14 -1.98 -1.41 3.39
C ILE A 14 -0.52 -1.61 3.01
N VAL A 15 0.36 -0.68 3.39
CA VAL A 15 1.80 -0.74 3.09
C VAL A 15 2.44 -1.98 3.73
N VAL A 16 2.16 -2.26 5.01
CA VAL A 16 2.67 -3.46 5.68
C VAL A 16 2.14 -4.74 5.01
N GLY A 17 0.85 -4.79 4.68
CA GLY A 17 0.25 -5.93 4.00
C GLY A 17 0.87 -6.19 2.63
N ARG A 18 1.15 -5.14 1.87
CA ARG A 18 1.85 -5.25 0.58
C ARG A 18 3.25 -5.83 0.75
N LEU A 19 4.07 -5.27 1.65
CA LEU A 19 5.42 -5.77 1.91
C LEU A 19 5.42 -7.24 2.39
N GLN A 20 4.50 -7.59 3.28
CA GLN A 20 4.38 -8.96 3.79
C GLN A 20 3.93 -9.94 2.69
N SER A 21 3.07 -9.51 1.75
CA SER A 21 2.69 -10.31 0.58
C SER A 21 3.89 -10.63 -0.32
N ASP A 22 4.86 -9.72 -0.39
CA ASP A 22 6.10 -9.88 -1.16
C ASP A 22 7.19 -10.62 -0.36
N GLY A 23 6.85 -11.14 0.82
CA GLY A 23 7.75 -11.90 1.68
C GLY A 23 8.68 -11.04 2.56
N ILE A 24 8.47 -9.73 2.59
CA ILE A 24 9.29 -8.77 3.35
C ILE A 24 8.67 -8.55 4.74
N PRO A 25 9.35 -8.95 5.83
CA PRO A 25 8.84 -8.73 7.19
C PRO A 25 8.78 -7.24 7.53
N ALA A 26 7.57 -6.72 7.68
CA ALA A 26 7.31 -5.33 8.05
C ALA A 26 6.48 -5.22 9.33
N MET A 27 6.71 -4.16 10.12
CA MET A 27 5.95 -3.84 11.33
C MET A 27 5.59 -2.36 11.40
N LEU A 28 4.53 -2.04 12.15
CA LEU A 28 4.12 -0.66 12.43
C LEU A 28 4.68 -0.18 13.76
N HIS A 29 5.10 1.08 13.78
CA HIS A 29 5.49 1.79 14.99
C HIS A 29 4.77 3.12 15.08
N GLN A 30 3.97 3.30 16.13
CA GLN A 30 3.28 4.54 16.47
C GLN A 30 3.54 4.87 17.95
N VAL A 31 3.57 6.15 18.29
CA VAL A 31 3.69 6.60 19.69
C VAL A 31 2.49 6.10 20.51
N PRO A 32 2.71 5.35 21.62
CA PRO A 32 1.63 4.86 22.46
C PRO A 32 0.77 6.00 23.02
N GLY A 33 -0.55 5.83 23.00
CA GLY A 33 -1.49 6.80 23.58
C GLY A 33 -1.77 8.04 22.72
N ALA A 34 -0.97 8.32 21.69
CA ALA A 34 -1.25 9.43 20.76
C ALA A 34 -2.58 9.26 20.04
N SER A 35 -2.84 8.04 19.54
CA SER A 35 -4.11 7.65 18.93
C SER A 35 -5.29 7.71 19.90
N ALA A 36 -5.08 7.37 21.18
CA ALA A 36 -6.12 7.45 22.22
C ALA A 36 -6.47 8.91 22.60
N MET A 37 -5.51 9.84 22.50
CA MET A 37 -5.73 11.27 22.75
C MET A 37 -6.19 12.04 21.50
N GLY A 38 -6.45 11.35 20.39
CA GLY A 38 -6.87 11.98 19.13
C GLY A 38 -5.78 12.82 18.46
N ILE A 39 -4.51 12.61 18.80
CA ILE A 39 -3.39 13.34 18.21
C ILE A 39 -3.01 12.63 16.90
N THR A 40 -3.36 13.26 15.79
CA THR A 40 -3.11 12.74 14.43
C THR A 40 -2.17 13.61 13.60
N ILE A 41 -1.67 14.72 14.17
CA ILE A 41 -0.84 15.70 13.48
C ILE A 41 0.48 15.87 14.20
N GLY A 42 1.56 15.97 13.41
CA GLY A 42 2.92 16.18 13.92
C GLY A 42 3.60 14.89 14.38
N PRO A 43 4.76 14.98 15.05
CA PRO A 43 5.62 13.83 15.33
C PRO A 43 4.98 12.75 16.21
N LEU A 44 3.95 13.12 16.98
CA LEU A 44 3.19 12.19 17.82
C LEU A 44 2.11 11.44 17.03
N GLY A 45 1.62 12.01 15.92
CA GLY A 45 0.65 11.37 15.03
C GLY A 45 1.29 10.48 13.97
N GLU A 46 2.61 10.48 13.85
CA GLU A 46 3.34 9.66 12.87
C GLU A 46 3.21 8.17 13.17
N ILE A 47 2.96 7.41 12.10
CA ILE A 47 2.96 5.97 12.03
C ILE A 47 4.07 5.59 11.05
N LYS A 48 5.05 4.85 11.55
CA LYS A 48 6.26 4.47 10.82
C LYS A 48 6.18 3.00 10.46
N VAL A 49 6.43 2.68 9.19
CA VAL A 49 6.60 1.31 8.72
C VAL A 49 8.08 0.96 8.82
N LEU A 50 8.38 -0.10 9.56
CA LEU A 50 9.73 -0.57 9.83
C LEU A 50 9.96 -1.92 9.16
N VAL A 51 11.14 -2.10 8.57
CA VAL A 51 11.65 -3.37 8.04
C VAL A 51 13.01 -3.72 8.63
N ASN A 52 13.47 -4.96 8.46
CA ASN A 52 14.85 -5.33 8.74
C ASN A 52 15.80 -4.47 7.87
N PRO A 53 16.89 -3.90 8.41
CA PRO A 53 17.90 -3.21 7.60
C PRO A 53 18.34 -3.96 6.34
N ASP A 54 18.44 -5.28 6.41
CA ASP A 54 18.88 -6.12 5.29
C ASP A 54 17.87 -6.12 4.12
N ASP A 55 16.59 -5.85 4.41
CA ASP A 55 15.49 -5.84 3.44
C ASP A 55 15.11 -4.42 2.97
N TYR A 56 15.86 -3.39 3.38
CA TYR A 56 15.49 -1.99 3.14
C TYR A 56 15.36 -1.66 1.64
N GLU A 57 16.35 -2.04 0.84
CA GLU A 57 16.36 -1.79 -0.60
C GLU A 57 15.24 -2.55 -1.30
N ALA A 58 15.01 -3.82 -0.92
CA ALA A 58 13.92 -4.63 -1.46
C ALA A 58 12.55 -4.03 -1.13
N ALA A 59 12.37 -3.49 0.08
CA ALA A 59 11.14 -2.82 0.49
C ALA A 59 10.89 -1.53 -0.30
N LEU A 60 11.93 -0.77 -0.61
CA LEU A 60 11.80 0.43 -1.44
C LEU A 60 11.40 0.08 -2.88
N ASP A 61 12.03 -0.92 -3.48
CA ASP A 61 11.72 -1.36 -4.83
C ASP A 61 10.28 -1.89 -4.94
N ALA A 62 9.82 -2.63 -3.92
CA ALA A 62 8.45 -3.13 -3.86
C ALA A 62 7.40 -2.02 -3.71
N LEU A 63 7.71 -0.94 -3.00
CA LEU A 63 6.77 0.17 -2.76
C LEU A 63 6.80 1.24 -3.86
N PHE A 64 7.97 1.48 -4.45
CA PHE A 64 8.21 2.54 -5.42
C PHE A 64 8.98 1.97 -6.63
N PRO A 65 8.37 1.05 -7.40
CA PRO A 65 9.02 0.48 -8.56
C PRO A 65 9.29 1.57 -9.60
N ASN A 66 10.48 1.53 -10.21
CA ASN A 66 10.92 2.52 -11.19
C ASN A 66 10.11 2.49 -12.49
N GLU A 67 9.53 1.35 -12.83
CA GLU A 67 8.58 1.20 -13.94
C GLU A 67 7.20 0.95 -13.34
N PRO A 68 6.17 1.74 -13.71
CA PRO A 68 4.80 1.46 -13.29
C PRO A 68 4.40 0.09 -13.85
N ASP A 69 3.60 -0.67 -13.08
CA ASP A 69 2.94 -1.88 -13.57
C ASP A 69 2.13 -1.52 -14.81
N ALA A 70 2.73 -1.70 -15.99
CA ALA A 70 2.06 -1.49 -17.24
C ALA A 70 0.98 -2.57 -17.34
N LEU A 71 -0.29 -2.15 -17.33
CA LEU A 71 -1.37 -3.05 -17.69
C LEU A 71 -1.06 -3.58 -19.09
N SER A 72 -0.94 -4.90 -19.21
CA SER A 72 -0.86 -5.53 -20.53
C SER A 72 -2.10 -5.09 -21.31
N ASP A 73 -1.91 -4.58 -22.53
CA ASP A 73 -2.97 -4.13 -23.45
C ASP A 73 -3.80 -5.32 -24.01
N ASP A 74 -3.76 -6.44 -23.28
CA ASP A 74 -4.38 -7.70 -23.65
C ASP A 74 -5.84 -7.69 -23.18
N LEU A 75 -6.71 -7.26 -24.10
CA LEU A 75 -8.16 -7.24 -23.96
C LEU A 75 -8.77 -8.65 -23.79
N ASN A 76 -7.99 -9.73 -23.89
CA ASN A 76 -8.51 -11.10 -23.84
C ASN A 76 -9.07 -11.51 -22.45
N ARG A 77 -8.85 -10.69 -21.40
CA ARG A 77 -9.48 -10.84 -20.08
C ARG A 77 -10.73 -9.98 -19.89
N MET A 78 -11.03 -9.09 -20.84
CA MET A 78 -12.21 -8.22 -20.75
C MET A 78 -13.47 -9.05 -21.03
N ILE A 79 -14.29 -9.27 -20.01
CA ILE A 79 -15.63 -9.84 -20.18
C ILE A 79 -16.51 -8.69 -20.68
N PHE A 80 -16.84 -8.72 -21.97
CA PHE A 80 -17.89 -7.85 -22.51
C PHE A 80 -19.23 -8.46 -22.12
N ASP A 81 -20.05 -7.67 -21.43
CA ASP A 81 -21.45 -8.00 -21.17
C ASP A 81 -22.17 -7.92 -22.52
N ASP A 82 -22.57 -9.06 -23.07
CA ASP A 82 -23.19 -9.20 -24.40
C ASP A 82 -24.68 -8.79 -24.39
N ASP A 83 -25.08 -7.89 -23.48
CA ASP A 83 -26.46 -7.44 -23.27
C ASP A 83 -26.68 -6.00 -23.80
N THR A 84 -26.05 -5.65 -24.92
CA THR A 84 -26.62 -4.60 -25.80
C THR A 84 -27.55 -5.26 -26.80
N ASP A 85 -28.67 -5.77 -26.30
CA ASP A 85 -29.84 -6.10 -27.11
C ASP A 85 -30.24 -4.87 -27.92
N ALA A 86 -30.50 -5.12 -29.19
CA ALA A 86 -30.85 -4.14 -30.19
C ALA A 86 -32.22 -3.52 -29.91
N ASP A 87 -32.24 -2.26 -29.47
CA ASP A 87 -33.42 -1.39 -29.63
C ASP A 87 -33.47 -0.92 -31.10
N ASP A 88 -33.87 -1.82 -32.01
CA ASP A 88 -34.43 -1.48 -33.32
C ASP A 88 -35.96 -1.39 -33.19
N GLU A 89 -36.50 -0.19 -33.00
CA GLU A 89 -37.90 0.19 -33.33
C GLU A 89 -38.00 1.63 -33.86
#